data_AF-A0A4Y2CL23-F1
#
_entry.id   AF-A0A4Y2CL23-F1
#
_cell.length_a   1.000
_cell.length_b   1.000
_cell.length_c   1.000
_cell.angle_alpha   90.00
_cell.angle_beta   90.00
_cell.angle_gamma   90.00
#
_symmetry.space_group_name_H-M   'P 1'
#
loop_
_entity.id
_entity.type
_entity.pdbx_description
1 polymer ?
#
loop_
_entity_poly.entity_id
_entity_poly.type
_entity_poly.pdbx_seq_one_letter_code
_entity_poly.pdbx_strand_id
1 'polypeptide(L)'
;MIYHVLTRKTPYEPKPRSGRPRVTDILSNGRIQRMSSSQKMSVREITTASRLQISKNTVRRRIIESGYMIHAKMARRLPLSKLHISKRLKWARNHIPCGDKWMAVLFSDDKKMGPRWT
;
A
#
# COMPACT_ATOMS: atom_id res chain seq x y z
N MET A 1 -15.00 -39.38 -18.09
CA MET A 1 -14.98 -38.65 -16.80
C MET A 1 -16.06 -39.08 -15.82
N ILE A 2 -17.20 -39.61 -16.28
CA ILE A 2 -18.36 -39.96 -15.43
C ILE A 2 -18.08 -41.13 -14.47
N TYR A 3 -17.36 -42.17 -14.91
CA TYR A 3 -17.09 -43.37 -14.10
C TYR A 3 -16.31 -43.13 -12.79
N HIS A 4 -15.40 -42.15 -12.75
CA HIS A 4 -14.60 -41.85 -11.54
C HIS A 4 -15.35 -41.02 -10.50
N VAL A 5 -16.44 -40.35 -10.89
CA VAL A 5 -17.29 -39.56 -10.02
C VAL A 5 -18.35 -40.45 -9.35
N LEU A 6 -18.89 -41.43 -10.09
CA LEU A 6 -19.97 -42.31 -9.61
C LEU A 6 -19.50 -43.43 -8.67
N THR A 7 -18.21 -43.76 -8.65
CA THR A 7 -17.64 -44.88 -7.86
C THR A 7 -17.07 -44.46 -6.50
N ARG A 8 -17.05 -43.15 -6.19
CA ARG A 8 -16.46 -42.62 -4.95
C ARG A 8 -17.53 -42.36 -3.89
N LYS A 9 -17.28 -42.84 -2.66
CA LYS A 9 -18.09 -42.51 -1.46
C LYS A 9 -17.76 -41.15 -0.85
N THR A 10 -16.68 -40.50 -1.29
CA THR A 10 -16.21 -39.20 -0.80
C THR A 10 -16.26 -38.13 -1.92
N PRO A 11 -16.50 -36.85 -1.57
CA PRO A 11 -16.55 -35.76 -2.56
C PRO A 11 -15.28 -35.68 -3.41
N TYR A 12 -15.44 -35.40 -4.70
CA TYR A 12 -14.31 -35.26 -5.62
C TYR A 12 -13.63 -33.90 -5.46
N GLU A 13 -12.44 -33.91 -4.87
CA GLU A 13 -11.55 -32.75 -4.84
C GLU A 13 -10.62 -32.79 -6.06
N PRO A 14 -10.83 -31.96 -7.09
CA PRO A 14 -9.92 -31.90 -8.22
C PRO A 14 -8.55 -31.40 -7.76
N LYS A 15 -7.49 -32.07 -8.19
CA LYS A 15 -6.12 -31.59 -7.97
C LYS A 15 -5.96 -30.17 -8.54
N PRO A 16 -5.34 -29.24 -7.80
CA PRO A 16 -5.11 -27.90 -8.31
C PRO A 16 -4.22 -27.94 -9.55
N ARG A 17 -4.54 -27.11 -10.55
CA ARG A 17 -3.72 -26.98 -11.76
C ARG A 17 -2.44 -26.22 -11.44
N SER A 18 -1.31 -26.67 -11.99
CA SER A 18 0.02 -26.05 -11.80
C SER A 18 0.16 -24.65 -12.40
N GLY A 19 -0.75 -24.24 -13.29
CA GLY A 19 -0.73 -22.93 -13.93
C GLY A 19 0.44 -22.74 -14.91
N ARG A 20 0.50 -21.57 -15.54
CA ARG A 20 1.60 -21.22 -16.45
C ARG A 20 2.89 -20.92 -15.66
N PRO A 21 4.06 -21.45 -16.07
CA PRO A 21 5.31 -21.11 -15.42
C PRO A 21 5.59 -19.61 -15.50
N ARG A 22 6.25 -19.09 -14.46
CA ARG A 22 6.59 -17.68 -14.35
C ARG A 22 7.78 -17.37 -15.26
N VAL A 23 7.73 -16.19 -15.90
CA VAL A 23 8.87 -15.66 -16.68
C VAL A 23 10.03 -15.23 -15.77
N THR A 24 9.76 -14.94 -14.50
CA THR A 24 10.76 -14.47 -13.54
C THR A 24 11.17 -15.58 -12.58
N ASP A 25 12.47 -15.71 -12.38
CA ASP A 25 13.12 -16.60 -11.42
C ASP A 25 13.23 -15.97 -10.02
N ILE A 26 13.50 -16.78 -9.00
CA ILE A 26 13.70 -16.38 -7.59
C ILE A 26 14.76 -15.27 -7.49
N LEU A 27 15.90 -15.41 -8.17
CA LEU A 27 16.98 -14.43 -8.12
C LEU A 27 16.55 -13.09 -8.75
N SER A 28 15.82 -13.17 -9.87
CA SER A 28 15.31 -11.97 -10.55
C SER A 28 14.29 -11.22 -9.70
N ASN A 29 13.46 -11.95 -8.95
CA ASN A 29 12.49 -11.35 -8.03
C ASN A 29 13.22 -10.65 -6.87
N GLY A 30 14.26 -11.26 -6.31
CA GLY A 30 15.09 -10.64 -5.29
C GLY A 30 15.81 -9.36 -5.77
N ARG A 31 16.25 -9.33 -7.04
CA ARG A 31 16.83 -8.12 -7.66
C ARG A 31 15.78 -7.01 -7.79
N ILE A 32 14.58 -7.31 -8.29
CA ILE A 32 13.47 -6.36 -8.41
C ILE A 32 13.12 -5.77 -7.03
N GLN A 33 13.05 -6.61 -6.00
CA GLN A 33 12.78 -6.20 -4.63
C GLN A 33 13.87 -5.28 -4.08
N ARG A 34 15.16 -5.63 -4.27
CA ARG A 34 16.29 -4.81 -3.80
C ARG A 34 16.32 -3.43 -4.48
N MET A 35 16.10 -3.38 -5.79
CA MET A 35 16.06 -2.14 -6.55
C MET A 35 14.89 -1.25 -6.11
N SER A 36 13.73 -1.85 -5.84
CA SER A 36 12.56 -1.10 -5.38
C SER A 36 12.71 -0.61 -3.94
N SER A 37 13.27 -1.41 -3.04
CA SER A 37 13.36 -1.10 -1.61
C SER A 37 14.61 -0.29 -1.27
N SER A 38 15.80 -0.84 -1.51
CA SER A 38 17.06 -0.24 -1.07
C SER A 38 17.49 0.92 -1.96
N GLN A 39 17.37 0.75 -3.28
CA GLN A 39 17.76 1.77 -4.25
C GLN A 39 16.64 2.78 -4.52
N LYS A 40 15.43 2.54 -4.02
CA LYS A 40 14.24 3.42 -4.17
C LYS A 40 13.91 3.74 -5.65
N MET A 41 14.17 2.79 -6.54
CA MET A 41 13.90 2.96 -7.98
C MET A 41 12.41 2.84 -8.28
N SER A 42 11.95 3.59 -9.28
CA SER A 42 10.60 3.47 -9.83
C SER A 42 10.44 2.20 -10.67
N VAL A 43 9.19 1.76 -10.87
CA VAL A 43 8.87 0.59 -11.73
C VAL A 43 9.49 0.72 -13.12
N ARG A 44 9.52 1.93 -13.70
CA ARG A 44 10.10 2.17 -15.02
C ARG A 44 11.61 1.96 -15.01
N GLU A 45 12.30 2.55 -14.03
CA GLU A 45 13.74 2.39 -13.90
C GLU A 45 14.10 0.93 -13.60
N ILE A 46 13.30 0.23 -12.79
CA ILE A 46 13.47 -1.20 -12.53
C ILE A 46 13.29 -2.01 -13.80
N THR A 47 12.27 -1.75 -14.64
CA THR A 47 12.13 -2.47 -15.91
C THR A 47 13.39 -2.33 -16.77
N THR A 48 13.93 -1.12 -16.91
CA THR A 48 15.14 -0.87 -17.69
C THR A 48 16.38 -1.50 -17.06
N ALA A 49 16.59 -1.31 -15.75
CA ALA A 49 17.80 -1.75 -15.07
C ALA A 49 17.78 -3.23 -14.63
N SER A 50 16.62 -3.89 -14.64
CA SER A 50 16.50 -5.34 -14.42
C SER A 50 17.15 -6.13 -15.56
N ARG A 51 17.29 -5.55 -16.76
CA ARG A 51 17.79 -6.19 -17.99
C ARG A 51 17.00 -7.45 -18.38
N LEU A 52 15.78 -7.58 -17.89
CA LEU A 52 14.87 -8.68 -18.20
C LEU A 52 13.84 -8.21 -19.23
N GLN A 53 13.44 -9.08 -20.15
CA GLN A 53 12.34 -8.84 -21.10
C GLN A 53 10.99 -8.95 -20.37
N ILE A 54 10.75 -8.08 -19.39
CA ILE A 54 9.58 -8.09 -18.52
C ILE A 54 8.80 -6.79 -18.62
N SER A 55 7.47 -6.92 -18.62
CA SER A 55 6.58 -5.77 -18.63
C SER A 55 6.59 -5.02 -17.30
N LYS A 56 6.21 -3.73 -17.33
CA LYS A 56 5.99 -2.90 -16.13
C LYS A 56 4.98 -3.54 -15.15
N ASN A 57 3.97 -4.24 -15.67
CA ASN A 57 2.97 -4.92 -14.86
C ASN A 57 3.54 -6.13 -14.14
N THR A 58 4.47 -6.86 -14.77
CA THR A 58 5.19 -7.96 -14.11
C THR A 58 5.99 -7.44 -12.92
N VAL A 59 6.70 -6.33 -13.08
CA VAL A 59 7.46 -5.70 -11.99
C VAL A 59 6.53 -5.25 -10.85
N ARG A 60 5.42 -4.55 -11.16
CA ARG A 60 4.42 -4.17 -10.15
C ARG A 60 3.89 -5.36 -9.37
N ARG A 61 3.52 -6.43 -10.08
CA ARG A 61 3.04 -7.67 -9.45
C ARG A 61 4.09 -8.27 -8.53
N ARG A 62 5.37 -8.31 -8.92
CA ARG A 62 6.43 -8.84 -8.05
C ARG A 62 6.63 -8.03 -6.79
N ILE A 63 6.53 -6.70 -6.88
CA ILE A 63 6.63 -5.83 -5.71
C ILE A 63 5.46 -6.11 -4.75
N ILE A 64 4.22 -6.21 -5.25
CA ILE A 64 3.03 -6.47 -4.43
C ILE A 64 3.04 -7.89 -3.85
N GLU A 65 3.29 -8.91 -4.69
CA GLU A 65 3.31 -10.32 -4.30
C GLU A 65 4.43 -10.62 -3.29
N SER A 66 5.50 -9.82 -3.26
CA SER A 66 6.62 -10.04 -2.32
C SER A 66 6.24 -9.83 -0.85
N GLY A 67 5.17 -9.08 -0.56
CA GLY A 67 4.76 -8.75 0.82
C GLY A 67 5.77 -7.94 1.64
N TYR A 68 6.98 -7.69 1.10
CA TYR A 68 8.07 -7.02 1.79
C TYR A 68 7.87 -5.50 1.86
N MET A 69 7.23 -4.93 0.84
CA MET A 69 6.96 -3.50 0.75
C MET A 69 5.47 -3.25 1.01
N ILE A 70 5.15 -2.65 2.16
CA ILE A 70 3.79 -2.22 2.47
C ILE A 70 3.45 -1.03 1.58
N HIS A 71 2.40 -1.16 0.75
CA HIS A 71 1.89 -0.02 0.00
C HIS A 71 1.31 1.02 0.97
N ALA A 72 2.06 2.08 1.21
CA ALA A 72 1.60 3.20 2.02
C ALA A 72 1.02 4.28 1.11
N LYS A 73 -0.23 4.68 1.37
CA LYS A 73 -0.77 5.91 0.78
C LYS A 73 0.04 7.09 1.29
N MET A 74 0.41 8.01 0.40
CA MET A 74 1.04 9.27 0.82
C MET A 74 0.14 9.98 1.82
N ALA A 75 0.73 10.41 2.94
CA ALA A 75 0.02 11.25 3.90
C ALA A 75 -0.36 12.56 3.22
N ARG A 76 -1.65 12.87 3.15
CA ARG A 76 -2.17 14.15 2.60
C ARG A 76 -1.87 15.36 3.47
N ARG A 77 -1.06 15.20 4.52
CA ARG A 77 -0.78 16.24 5.52
C ARG A 77 0.65 16.71 5.34
N LEU A 78 0.84 18.02 5.46
CA LEU A 78 2.17 18.61 5.47
C LEU A 78 3.00 18.00 6.62
N PRO A 79 4.29 17.71 6.40
CA PRO A 79 5.15 17.19 7.44
C PRO A 79 5.23 18.21 8.59
N LEU A 80 4.97 17.76 9.82
CA LEU A 80 5.13 18.60 10.99
C LEU A 80 6.60 18.66 11.37
N SER A 81 7.14 19.89 11.49
CA SER A 81 8.46 20.09 12.07
C SER A 81 8.43 19.78 13.57
N LYS A 82 9.61 19.52 14.15
CA LYS A 82 9.74 19.33 15.61
C LYS A 82 9.16 20.52 16.40
N LEU A 83 9.29 21.73 15.86
CA LEU A 83 8.72 22.95 16.43
C LEU A 83 7.18 22.97 16.37
N HIS A 84 6.57 22.51 15.27
CA HIS A 84 5.12 22.39 15.19
C HIS A 84 4.58 21.40 16.23
N ILE A 85 5.27 20.26 16.39
CA ILE A 85 4.89 19.22 17.35
C ILE A 85 4.95 19.77 18.78
N SER A 86 6.04 20.45 19.17
CA SER A 86 6.19 20.99 20.52
C SER A 86 5.15 22.06 20.85
N LYS A 87 4.89 22.99 19.91
CA LYS A 87 3.86 24.04 20.10
C LYS A 87 2.46 23.46 20.26
N ARG A 88 2.09 22.52 19.39
CA ARG A 88 0.77 21.85 19.45
C ARG A 88 0.61 21.04 20.74
N LEU A 89 1.65 20.31 21.15
CA LEU A 89 1.62 19.53 22.38
C LEU A 89 1.52 20.41 23.63
N LYS A 90 2.28 21.51 23.67
CA LYS A 90 2.17 22.51 24.75
C LYS A 90 0.77 23.11 24.81
N TRP A 91 0.22 23.50 23.66
CA TRP A 91 -1.15 24.01 23.58
C TRP A 91 -2.16 22.98 24.09
N ALA A 92 -2.09 21.73 23.65
CA ALA A 92 -3.00 20.67 24.10
C ALA A 92 -2.93 20.46 25.61
N ARG A 93 -1.72 20.32 26.19
CA ARG A 93 -1.54 20.16 27.65
C ARG A 93 -2.17 21.30 28.45
N ASN A 94 -2.05 22.53 27.96
CA ASN A 94 -2.60 23.71 28.64
C ASN A 94 -4.13 23.77 28.58
N HIS A 95 -4.76 23.17 27.56
CA HIS A 95 -6.20 23.28 27.31
C HIS A 95 -6.98 21.96 27.56
N ILE A 96 -6.31 20.84 27.83
CA ILE A 96 -6.95 19.58 28.27
C ILE A 96 -7.76 19.76 29.57
N PRO A 97 -7.25 20.45 30.61
CA PRO A 97 -8.02 20.67 31.85
C PRO A 97 -9.16 21.69 31.71
N CYS A 98 -9.37 22.24 30.52
CA CYS A 98 -10.28 23.35 30.26
C CYS A 98 -11.75 22.86 30.13
N GLY A 99 -12.24 21.99 31.02
CA GLY A 99 -13.53 21.28 30.94
C GLY A 99 -14.73 22.13 30.47
N ASP A 100 -15.48 22.72 31.39
CA ASP A 100 -16.70 23.49 31.06
C ASP A 100 -16.41 24.79 30.29
N LYS A 101 -15.16 25.26 30.33
CA LYS A 101 -14.71 26.45 29.62
C LYS A 101 -14.78 26.29 28.10
N TRP A 102 -14.74 25.06 27.57
CA TRP A 102 -14.97 24.80 26.15
C TRP A 102 -16.37 25.21 25.68
N MET A 103 -17.37 25.23 26.58
CA MET A 103 -18.75 25.61 26.24
C MET A 103 -18.88 27.08 25.85
N ALA A 104 -17.93 27.93 26.27
CA ALA A 104 -17.88 29.34 25.90
C ALA A 104 -17.04 29.62 24.63
N VAL A 105 -16.43 28.60 24.03
CA VAL A 105 -15.53 28.76 22.86
C VAL A 105 -16.31 28.56 21.58
N LEU A 106 -16.42 29.60 20.77
CA LEU A 106 -16.92 29.51 19.39
C LEU A 106 -15.75 29.34 18.42
N PHE A 107 -15.80 28.28 17.60
CA PHE A 107 -14.81 28.03 16.55
C PHE A 107 -15.33 28.51 15.20
N SER A 108 -14.49 29.24 14.47
CA SER A 108 -14.73 29.66 13.08
C SER A 108 -13.54 29.28 12.22
N ASP A 109 -13.80 28.81 11.00
CA ASP A 109 -12.78 28.51 9.98
C ASP A 109 -13.34 28.84 8.59
N ASP A 110 -12.49 29.41 7.73
CA ASP A 110 -12.89 29.82 6.39
C ASP A 110 -12.71 28.66 5.42
N LYS A 111 -13.82 28.04 5.03
CA LYS A 111 -13.82 27.01 4.00
C LYS A 111 -14.30 27.56 2.66
N LYS A 112 -13.40 27.59 1.68
CA LYS A 112 -13.77 27.88 0.29
C LYS A 112 -14.67 26.77 -0.27
N MET A 113 -15.92 27.11 -0.56
CA MET A 113 -16.87 26.19 -1.21
C MET A 113 -16.68 26.25 -2.73
N GLY A 114 -16.20 25.16 -3.33
CA GLY A 114 -16.13 25.01 -4.79
C GLY A 114 -17.48 24.62 -5.39
N PRO A 115 -17.71 24.86 -6.69
CA PRO A 115 -18.95 24.44 -7.36
C PRO A 115 -19.12 22.92 -7.26
N ARG A 116 -20.30 22.49 -6.82
CA ARG A 116 -20.71 21.09 -6.82
C ARG A 116 -21.20 20.76 -8.23
N TRP A 117 -20.32 20.28 -9.09
CA TRP A 117 -20.75 19.66 -10.34
C TRP A 117 -21.42 18.32 -9.99
N THR A 118 -22.74 18.25 -10.21
CA THR A 118 -23.54 17.02 -10.24
C THR A 118 -23.41 16.35 -11.60
#